data_AF-A0A534WFE0-F1
#
_entry.id   AF-A0A534WFE0-F1
#
_cell.length_a   1.000
_cell.length_b   1.000
_cell.length_c   1.000
_cell.angle_alpha   90.00
_cell.angle_beta   90.00
_cell.angle_gamma   90.00
#
_symmetry.space_group_name_H-M   'P 1'
#
loop_
_entity.id
_entity.type
_entity.pdbx_description
1 polymer ?
#
loop_
_entity_poly.entity_id
_entity_poly.type
_entity_poly.pdbx_seq_one_letter_code
_entity_poly.pdbx_strand_id
1 'polypeptide(L)'
;DGLVLTGQLGDVMKESARIALTWVRSHAADLGIDEPAFRRRQFHVHVPAGAIPKDGPSAGVTMVTALASLLTGRAVKHYVGMTGEVTLRGRVLPIGGVKQKVLAAHAAGLTDVILPERNRGDLDEVPAEVQQAMRFHLVSSVDEVLALALEKGEKALAA
;
A
#
# COMPACT_ATOMS: atom_id res chain seq x y z
N ASP A 1 -7.70 13.55 -17.33
CA ASP A 1 -7.33 12.72 -16.17
C ASP A 1 -5.82 12.72 -15.99
N GLY A 2 -5.35 13.15 -14.83
CA GLY A 2 -3.91 13.25 -14.55
C GLY A 2 -3.56 12.56 -13.24
N LEU A 3 -2.36 11.97 -13.20
CA LEU A 3 -1.71 11.52 -11.98
C LEU A 3 -0.45 12.36 -11.79
N VAL A 4 -0.45 13.19 -10.75
CA VAL A 4 0.70 14.00 -10.34
C VAL A 4 1.46 13.24 -9.27
N LEU A 5 2.78 13.11 -9.46
CA LEU A 5 3.66 12.36 -8.57
C LEU A 5 4.75 13.29 -8.07
N THR A 6 4.90 13.41 -6.75
CA THR A 6 5.89 14.30 -6.12
C THR A 6 6.58 13.61 -4.95
N GLY A 7 7.75 14.13 -4.56
CA GLY A 7 8.54 13.57 -3.45
C GLY A 7 9.80 12.81 -3.86
N GLN A 8 10.44 13.22 -4.97
CA GLN A 8 11.68 12.63 -5.51
C GLN A 8 11.53 11.13 -5.83
N LEU A 9 10.45 10.80 -6.55
CA LEU A 9 10.21 9.43 -6.99
C LEU A 9 11.06 9.10 -8.21
N GLY A 10 11.73 7.95 -8.18
CA GLY A 10 12.36 7.34 -9.35
C GLY A 10 11.32 6.69 -10.28
N ASP A 11 11.78 6.19 -11.42
CA ASP A 11 10.86 5.77 -12.49
C ASP A 11 10.11 4.48 -12.15
N VAL A 12 10.73 3.56 -11.40
CA VAL A 12 10.07 2.32 -10.96
C VAL A 12 8.95 2.62 -9.97
N MET A 13 9.18 3.56 -9.04
CA MET A 13 8.14 3.98 -8.10
C MET A 13 7.01 4.76 -8.82
N LYS A 14 7.33 5.58 -9.84
CA LYS A 14 6.30 6.25 -10.65
C LYS A 14 5.44 5.25 -11.43
N GLU A 15 6.05 4.21 -11.99
CA GLU A 15 5.33 3.13 -12.67
C GLU A 15 4.39 2.40 -11.70
N SER A 16 4.89 2.08 -10.50
CA SER A 16 4.09 1.45 -9.45
C SER A 16 2.85 2.28 -9.07
N ALA A 17 2.98 3.62 -9.02
CA ALA A 17 1.85 4.51 -8.77
C ALA A 17 0.79 4.47 -9.90
N ARG A 18 1.23 4.34 -11.16
CA ARG A 18 0.33 4.21 -12.32
C ARG A 18 -0.39 2.88 -12.33
N ILE A 19 0.31 1.79 -11.98
CA ILE A 19 -0.28 0.45 -11.83
C ILE A 19 -1.32 0.49 -10.72
N ALA A 20 -1.00 1.10 -9.57
CA ALA A 20 -1.93 1.24 -8.46
C ALA A 20 -3.23 1.95 -8.87
N LEU A 21 -3.14 3.10 -9.53
CA LEU A 21 -4.32 3.83 -10.00
C LEU A 21 -5.10 3.03 -11.06
N THR A 22 -4.41 2.34 -11.97
CA THR A 22 -5.04 1.49 -12.99
C THR A 22 -5.83 0.36 -12.33
N TRP A 23 -5.25 -0.30 -11.33
CA TRP A 23 -5.90 -1.39 -10.61
C TRP A 23 -7.13 -0.90 -9.85
N VAL A 24 -7.04 0.22 -9.12
CA VAL A 24 -8.19 0.80 -8.40
C VAL A 24 -9.33 1.18 -9.36
N ARG A 25 -9.00 1.71 -10.54
CA ARG A 25 -10.00 2.01 -11.58
C ARG A 25 -10.65 0.74 -12.12
N SER A 26 -9.89 -0.32 -12.38
CA SER A 26 -10.45 -1.56 -12.94
C SER A 26 -11.28 -2.37 -11.94
N HIS A 27 -11.11 -2.15 -10.63
CA HIS A 27 -11.86 -2.83 -9.56
C HIS A 27 -12.82 -1.87 -8.82
N ALA A 28 -13.14 -0.72 -9.43
CA ALA A 28 -13.98 0.29 -8.80
C ALA A 28 -15.34 -0.25 -8.35
N ALA A 29 -15.99 -1.08 -9.17
CA ALA A 29 -17.26 -1.70 -8.85
C ALA A 29 -17.17 -2.60 -7.59
N ASP A 30 -16.16 -3.45 -7.52
CA ASP A 30 -15.94 -4.37 -6.40
C ASP A 30 -15.62 -3.62 -5.10
N LEU A 31 -14.97 -2.45 -5.22
CA LEU A 31 -14.67 -1.56 -4.10
C LEU A 31 -15.83 -0.64 -3.70
N GLY A 32 -16.96 -0.66 -4.43
CA GLY A 32 -18.10 0.24 -4.21
C GLY A 32 -17.81 1.70 -4.56
N ILE A 33 -16.87 1.94 -5.49
CA ILE A 33 -16.50 3.27 -5.99
C ILE A 33 -17.33 3.60 -7.22
N ASP A 34 -18.15 4.64 -7.13
CA ASP A 34 -18.99 5.09 -8.23
C ASP A 34 -18.14 5.70 -9.36
N GLU A 35 -18.49 5.44 -10.63
CA GLU A 35 -17.75 5.94 -11.80
C GLU A 35 -17.50 7.47 -11.81
N PRO A 36 -18.44 8.33 -11.35
CA PRO A 36 -18.22 9.76 -11.22
C PRO A 36 -17.06 10.15 -10.29
N ALA A 37 -16.63 9.27 -9.38
CA ALA A 37 -15.50 9.51 -8.48
C ALA A 37 -14.17 9.69 -9.23
N PHE A 38 -14.06 9.23 -10.48
CA PHE A 38 -12.88 9.41 -11.31
C PHE A 38 -13.01 10.54 -12.34
N ARG A 39 -14.24 10.92 -12.70
CA ARG A 39 -14.49 11.88 -13.79
C ARG A 39 -14.04 13.29 -13.39
N ARG A 40 -13.26 13.93 -14.27
CA ARG A 40 -12.75 15.31 -14.09
C ARG A 40 -11.94 15.53 -12.81
N ARG A 41 -11.37 14.46 -12.24
CA ARG A 41 -10.46 14.55 -11.08
C ARG A 41 -9.02 14.30 -11.49
N GLN A 42 -8.11 14.98 -10.80
CA GLN A 42 -6.68 14.73 -10.85
C GLN A 42 -6.26 14.12 -9.51
N PHE A 43 -5.47 13.06 -9.56
CA PHE A 43 -4.91 12.43 -8.37
C PHE A 43 -3.49 12.96 -8.16
N HIS A 44 -3.15 13.29 -6.92
CA HIS A 44 -1.80 13.71 -6.55
C HIS A 44 -1.28 12.78 -5.46
N VAL A 45 -0.28 11.97 -5.80
CA VAL A 45 0.45 11.15 -4.83
C VAL A 45 1.73 11.88 -4.45
N HIS A 46 1.90 12.12 -3.16
CA HIS A 46 3.07 12.75 -2.58
C HIS A 46 3.73 11.80 -1.57
N VAL A 47 5.03 11.57 -1.71
CA VAL A 47 5.80 10.77 -0.75
C VAL A 47 6.90 11.63 -0.10
N PRO A 48 6.71 12.11 1.13
CA PRO A 48 7.68 12.94 1.83
C PRO A 48 8.88 12.11 2.32
N ALA A 49 10.05 12.70 2.62
CA ALA A 49 10.45 14.09 2.45
C ALA A 49 10.96 14.36 1.01
N GLY A 50 10.68 15.54 0.45
CA GLY A 50 10.95 15.87 -0.95
C GLY A 50 12.41 16.04 -1.35
N ALA A 51 13.37 15.80 -0.47
CA ALA A 51 14.81 15.85 -0.77
C ALA A 51 15.46 14.45 -0.84
N ILE A 52 14.78 13.42 -0.34
CA ILE A 52 15.32 12.05 -0.26
C ILE A 52 14.78 11.25 -1.45
N PRO A 53 15.64 10.78 -2.37
CA PRO A 53 15.23 9.94 -3.49
C PRO A 53 14.53 8.67 -2.99
N LYS A 54 13.41 8.31 -3.64
CA LYS A 54 12.64 7.09 -3.33
C LYS A 54 12.40 6.35 -4.62
N ASP A 55 12.87 5.12 -4.70
CA ASP A 55 12.64 4.29 -5.88
C ASP A 55 12.44 2.83 -5.50
N GLY A 56 11.94 2.06 -6.46
CA GLY A 56 11.64 0.64 -6.34
C GLY A 56 10.14 0.35 -6.19
N PRO A 57 9.72 -0.91 -6.46
CA PRO A 57 8.32 -1.25 -6.66
C PRO A 57 7.57 -1.55 -5.35
N SER A 58 8.29 -1.63 -4.23
CA SER A 58 7.78 -2.22 -2.99
C SER A 58 6.69 -1.43 -2.26
N ALA A 59 6.37 -0.21 -2.71
CA ALA A 59 5.26 0.59 -2.18
C ALA A 59 3.97 0.47 -3.02
N GLY A 60 3.93 -0.45 -3.99
CA GLY A 60 2.79 -0.64 -4.89
C GLY A 60 1.48 -0.86 -4.13
N VAL A 61 1.45 -1.82 -3.21
CA VAL A 61 0.25 -2.10 -2.39
C VAL A 61 -0.13 -0.93 -1.47
N THR A 62 0.86 -0.16 -1.01
CA THR A 62 0.64 1.05 -0.20
C THR A 62 -0.08 2.13 -1.00
N MET A 63 0.34 2.35 -2.25
CA MET A 63 -0.28 3.32 -3.14
C MET A 63 -1.69 2.90 -3.55
N VAL A 64 -1.93 1.61 -3.77
CA VAL A 64 -3.29 1.07 -3.99
C VAL A 64 -4.18 1.36 -2.79
N THR A 65 -3.69 1.06 -1.59
CA THR A 65 -4.44 1.26 -0.34
C THR A 65 -4.78 2.72 -0.10
N ALA A 66 -3.83 3.64 -0.33
CA ALA A 66 -4.05 5.07 -0.19
C ALA A 66 -5.12 5.59 -1.18
N LEU A 67 -5.06 5.16 -2.44
CA LEU A 67 -6.04 5.56 -3.46
C LEU A 67 -7.42 4.96 -3.18
N ALA A 68 -7.48 3.69 -2.77
CA ALA A 68 -8.73 3.03 -2.38
C ALA A 68 -9.34 3.70 -1.14
N SER A 69 -8.53 4.04 -0.14
CA SER A 69 -8.96 4.79 1.05
C SER A 69 -9.60 6.12 0.66
N LEU A 70 -8.91 6.92 -0.17
CA LEU A 70 -9.40 8.21 -0.66
C LEU A 70 -10.74 8.10 -1.37
N LEU A 71 -10.93 7.08 -2.21
CA LEU A 71 -12.09 6.94 -3.07
C LEU A 71 -13.28 6.25 -2.39
N THR A 72 -13.04 5.42 -1.39
CA THR A 72 -14.09 4.74 -0.62
C THR A 72 -14.50 5.49 0.64
N GLY A 73 -13.69 6.46 1.08
CA GLY A 73 -13.87 7.15 2.36
C GLY A 73 -13.51 6.29 3.57
N ARG A 74 -12.89 5.12 3.36
CA ARG A 74 -12.47 4.22 4.45
C ARG A 74 -11.07 4.58 4.92
N ALA A 75 -10.93 4.96 6.19
CA ALA A 75 -9.63 5.29 6.77
C ALA A 75 -8.66 4.09 6.75
N VAL A 76 -7.37 4.36 6.63
CA VAL A 76 -6.31 3.34 6.83
C VAL A 76 -6.03 3.21 8.33
N LYS A 77 -5.91 1.98 8.83
CA LYS A 77 -5.52 1.71 10.22
C LYS A 77 -4.12 2.25 10.47
N HIS A 78 -4.02 3.16 11.42
CA HIS A 78 -2.79 3.91 11.71
C HIS A 78 -1.63 3.06 12.24
N TYR A 79 -1.92 1.87 12.78
CA TYR A 79 -0.94 0.94 13.36
C TYR A 79 -0.45 -0.14 12.36
N VAL A 80 -0.89 -0.09 11.10
CA VAL A 80 -0.56 -1.08 10.05
C VAL A 80 0.51 -0.52 9.11
N GLY A 81 1.62 -1.24 8.98
CA GLY A 81 2.61 -1.07 7.92
C GLY A 81 2.37 -2.07 6.77
N MET A 82 2.80 -1.74 5.56
CA MET A 82 2.71 -2.67 4.43
C MET A 82 3.83 -2.46 3.41
N THR A 83 4.27 -3.55 2.79
CA THR A 83 5.20 -3.54 1.65
C THR A 83 4.79 -4.64 0.68
N GLY A 84 4.99 -4.41 -0.61
CA GLY A 84 4.65 -5.36 -1.66
C GLY A 84 4.61 -4.66 -3.01
N GLU A 85 5.21 -5.29 -4.01
CA GLU A 85 5.00 -4.90 -5.39
C GLU A 85 3.60 -5.34 -5.85
N VAL A 86 2.95 -4.53 -6.67
CA VAL A 86 1.60 -4.82 -7.19
C VAL A 86 1.62 -4.99 -8.69
N THR A 87 0.86 -5.97 -9.17
CA THR A 87 0.63 -6.16 -10.61
C THR A 87 -0.72 -5.59 -11.04
N LEU A 88 -0.92 -5.36 -12.34
CA LEU A 88 -2.23 -4.99 -12.90
C LEU A 88 -3.33 -6.02 -12.63
N ARG A 89 -2.97 -7.28 -12.31
CA ARG A 89 -3.92 -8.34 -11.95
C ARG A 89 -4.19 -8.43 -10.45
N GLY A 90 -3.67 -7.50 -9.64
CA GLY A 90 -3.89 -7.49 -8.20
C GLY A 90 -3.07 -8.51 -7.40
N ARG A 91 -2.08 -9.16 -8.02
CA ARG A 91 -1.13 -10.00 -7.26
C ARG A 91 -0.12 -9.15 -6.50
N VAL A 92 0.22 -9.60 -5.31
CA VAL A 92 1.29 -9.04 -4.47
C VAL A 92 2.56 -9.85 -4.68
N LEU A 93 3.62 -9.19 -5.13
CA LEU A 93 4.91 -9.80 -5.47
C LEU A 93 5.94 -9.59 -4.36
N PRO A 94 6.91 -10.51 -4.23
CA PRO A 94 7.93 -10.43 -3.19
C PRO A 94 8.81 -9.20 -3.36
N ILE A 95 9.35 -8.74 -2.25
CA ILE A 95 10.21 -7.56 -2.16
C ILE A 95 11.55 -7.91 -1.52
N GLY A 96 12.55 -7.07 -1.72
CA GLY A 96 13.81 -7.15 -1.00
C GLY A 96 13.77 -6.38 0.33
N GLY A 97 14.71 -6.74 1.23
CA GLY A 97 14.97 -6.00 2.47
C GLY A 97 13.89 -6.16 3.53
N VAL A 98 13.27 -7.35 3.64
CA VAL A 98 12.18 -7.63 4.59
C VAL A 98 12.62 -7.34 6.03
N LYS A 99 13.78 -7.85 6.43
CA LYS A 99 14.35 -7.62 7.77
C LYS A 99 14.41 -6.13 8.12
N GLN A 100 15.04 -5.31 7.26
CA GLN A 100 15.21 -3.89 7.51
C GLN A 100 13.86 -3.16 7.57
N LYS A 101 12.91 -3.54 6.71
CA LYS A 101 11.58 -2.95 6.69
C LYS A 101 10.76 -3.29 7.93
N VAL A 102 10.82 -4.53 8.40
CA VAL A 102 10.16 -4.96 9.63
C VAL A 102 10.76 -4.26 10.84
N LEU A 103 12.10 -4.17 10.92
CA LEU A 103 12.77 -3.42 12.00
C LEU A 103 12.39 -1.93 12.00
N ALA A 104 12.29 -1.32 10.82
CA ALA A 104 11.85 0.07 10.69
C ALA A 104 10.38 0.25 11.12
N ALA A 105 9.50 -0.68 10.75
CA ALA A 105 8.10 -0.67 11.16
C ALA A 105 7.96 -0.82 12.69
N HIS A 106 8.72 -1.74 13.30
CA HIS A 106 8.81 -1.90 14.75
C HIS A 106 9.27 -0.61 15.43
N ALA A 107 10.37 -0.02 14.93
CA ALA A 107 10.92 1.23 15.48
C ALA A 107 9.96 2.42 15.36
N ALA A 108 9.08 2.41 14.35
CA ALA A 108 8.01 3.39 14.18
C ALA A 108 6.77 3.13 15.08
N GLY A 109 6.79 2.07 15.90
CA GLY A 109 5.70 1.72 16.80
C GLY A 109 4.49 1.06 16.13
N LEU A 110 4.65 0.53 14.91
CA LEU A 110 3.59 -0.22 14.24
C LEU A 110 3.45 -1.59 14.91
N THR A 111 2.23 -2.07 15.07
CA THR A 111 1.94 -3.38 15.68
C THR A 111 1.71 -4.46 14.63
N ASP A 112 1.33 -4.07 13.41
CA ASP A 112 0.94 -4.98 12.34
C ASP A 112 1.71 -4.65 11.06
N VAL A 113 2.22 -5.68 10.36
CA VAL A 113 2.87 -5.51 9.06
C VAL A 113 2.31 -6.51 8.05
N ILE A 114 1.89 -5.99 6.90
CA ILE A 114 1.46 -6.76 5.74
C ILE A 114 2.67 -7.01 4.82
N LEU A 115 2.95 -8.28 4.54
CA LEU A 115 4.06 -8.73 3.70
C LEU A 115 3.56 -9.67 2.58
N PRO A 116 4.25 -9.75 1.44
CA PRO A 116 3.95 -10.76 0.43
C PRO A 116 4.13 -12.16 0.99
N GLU A 117 3.22 -13.09 0.67
CA GLU A 117 3.29 -14.50 1.12
C GLU A 117 4.62 -15.15 0.76
N ARG A 118 5.18 -14.79 -0.40
CA ARG A 118 6.47 -15.30 -0.87
C ARG A 118 7.68 -14.78 -0.07
N ASN A 119 7.50 -13.80 0.81
CA ASN A 119 8.52 -13.32 1.74
C ASN A 119 8.46 -14.02 3.12
N ARG A 120 7.64 -15.06 3.30
CA ARG A 120 7.51 -15.79 4.57
C ARG A 120 8.88 -16.27 5.10
N GLY A 121 9.74 -16.79 4.23
CA GLY A 121 11.07 -17.29 4.64
C GLY A 121 12.03 -16.19 5.10
N ASP A 122 11.85 -14.95 4.63
CA ASP A 122 12.70 -13.83 5.05
C ASP A 122 12.43 -13.40 6.51
N LEU A 123 11.31 -13.85 7.10
CA LEU A 123 11.01 -13.60 8.51
C LEU A 123 11.96 -14.33 9.45
N ASP A 124 12.60 -15.41 9.01
CA ASP A 124 13.60 -16.15 9.79
C ASP A 124 14.81 -15.27 10.13
N GLU A 125 15.07 -14.22 9.36
CA GLU A 125 16.15 -13.25 9.61
C GLU A 125 15.78 -12.14 10.59
N VAL A 126 14.50 -12.02 10.96
CA VAL A 126 13.98 -11.02 11.89
C VAL A 126 14.25 -11.47 13.33
N PRO A 127 14.78 -10.61 14.22
CA PRO A 127 14.99 -10.97 15.62
C PRO A 127 13.71 -11.47 16.31
N ALA A 128 13.82 -12.52 17.12
CA ALA A 128 12.68 -13.16 17.78
C ALA A 128 11.85 -12.19 18.63
N GLU A 129 12.49 -11.23 19.30
CA GLU A 129 11.82 -10.18 20.08
C GLU A 129 10.85 -9.35 19.22
N VAL A 130 11.28 -8.98 18.01
CA VAL A 130 10.45 -8.23 17.06
C VAL A 130 9.36 -9.12 16.48
N GLN A 131 9.68 -10.39 16.22
CA GLN A 131 8.66 -11.34 15.75
C GLN A 131 7.54 -11.56 16.77
N GLN A 132 7.86 -11.51 18.07
CA GLN A 132 6.89 -11.64 19.15
C GLN A 132 6.11 -10.35 19.42
N ALA A 133 6.72 -9.19 19.17
CA ALA A 133 6.11 -7.88 19.41
C ALA A 133 5.16 -7.43 18.29
N MET A 134 5.24 -8.04 17.10
CA MET A 134 4.49 -7.62 15.91
C MET A 134 3.64 -8.75 15.33
N ARG A 135 2.53 -8.37 14.69
CA ARG A 135 1.68 -9.28 13.92
C ARG A 135 2.02 -9.19 12.43
N PHE A 136 2.41 -10.32 11.84
CA PHE A 136 2.65 -10.43 10.40
C PHE A 136 1.42 -10.95 9.68
N HIS A 137 1.03 -10.27 8.62
CA HIS A 137 -0.02 -10.70 7.71
C HIS A 137 0.59 -10.99 6.36
N LEU A 138 0.61 -12.27 5.99
CA LEU A 138 1.17 -12.72 4.73
C LEU A 138 0.05 -12.82 3.68
N VAL A 139 0.23 -12.13 2.56
CA VAL A 139 -0.83 -11.93 1.57
C VAL A 139 -0.38 -12.22 0.15
N SER A 140 -1.32 -12.64 -0.69
CA SER A 140 -1.06 -12.94 -2.11
C SER A 140 -1.73 -11.95 -3.08
N SER A 141 -2.74 -11.23 -2.59
CA SER A 141 -3.58 -10.35 -3.39
C SER A 141 -3.80 -8.98 -2.73
N VAL A 142 -4.14 -7.99 -3.56
CA VAL A 142 -4.49 -6.64 -3.11
C VAL A 142 -5.75 -6.65 -2.25
N ASP A 143 -6.72 -7.50 -2.56
CA ASP A 143 -7.97 -7.58 -1.80
C ASP A 143 -7.73 -7.93 -0.32
N GLU A 144 -6.82 -8.89 -0.08
CA GLU A 144 -6.34 -9.22 1.27
C GLU A 144 -5.70 -8.01 1.95
N VAL A 145 -4.84 -7.26 1.23
CA VAL A 145 -4.22 -6.03 1.76
C VAL A 145 -5.29 -5.04 2.19
N LEU A 146 -6.27 -4.74 1.32
CA LEU A 146 -7.32 -3.75 1.60
C LEU A 146 -8.23 -4.18 2.75
N ALA A 147 -8.54 -5.47 2.87
CA ALA A 147 -9.33 -6.01 3.97
C ALA A 147 -8.62 -5.88 5.33
N LEU A 148 -7.30 -6.03 5.34
CA LEU A 148 -6.47 -5.91 6.54
C LEU A 148 -6.19 -4.45 6.90
N ALA A 149 -5.88 -3.61 5.91
CA ALA A 149 -5.37 -2.26 6.11
C ALA A 149 -6.45 -1.20 6.32
N LEU A 150 -7.62 -1.33 5.69
CA LEU A 150 -8.68 -0.33 5.78
C LEU A 150 -9.63 -0.63 6.94
N GLU A 151 -10.15 0.42 7.56
CA GLU A 151 -11.24 0.32 8.52
C GLU A 151 -12.49 -0.29 7.86
N LYS A 152 -13.28 -0.97 8.69
CA LYS A 152 -14.64 -1.37 8.31
C LYS A 152 -15.52 -0.12 8.43
N GLY A 153 -16.09 0.34 7.33
CA GLY A 153 -16.90 1.54 7.37
C GLY A 153 -17.76 1.72 6.14
N GLU A 154 -19.03 2.05 6.39
CA GLU A 154 -19.91 2.77 5.46
C GLU A 154 -19.28 4.13 5.10
N LYS A 155 -19.55 4.59 3.87
CA LYS A 155 -19.02 5.81 3.24
C LYS A 155 -18.84 6.96 4.25
N ALA A 156 -17.61 7.23 4.69
CA ALA A 156 -17.32 8.44 5.46
C ALA A 156 -16.91 9.58 4.52
N LEU A 157 -17.69 10.65 4.65
CA LEU A 157 -17.64 11.98 4.04
C LEU A 157 -17.89 12.12 2.54
N ALA A 158 -19.16 12.44 2.26
CA ALA A 158 -19.46 13.59 1.42
C ALA A 158 -18.68 14.82 1.94
N ALA A 159 -17.87 15.41 1.07
CA ALA A 159 -17.35 16.76 1.16
C ALA A 159 -17.58 17.44 -0.19
#